data_AF-A0A0C2Z8W3-F1
#
_entry.id   AF-A0A0C2Z8W3-F1
#
_cell.length_a   1.000
_cell.length_b   1.000
_cell.length_c   1.000
_cell.angle_alpha   90.00
_cell.angle_beta   90.00
_cell.angle_gamma   90.00
#
_symmetry.space_group_name_H-M   'P 1'
#
loop_
_entity.id
_entity.type
_entity.pdbx_description
1 polymer ?
#
loop_
_entity_poly.entity_id
_entity_poly.type
_entity_poly.pdbx_seq_one_letter_code
_entity_poly.pdbx_strand_id
1 'polypeptide(L)' 'NPSDPKQNPLNPKGLKPCCACPQTKSARDDCFLKYDPSEAEGKCKQELANHIACMRGLGFKV' A
#
# COMPACT_ATOMS: atom_id res chain seq x y z
N ASN A 1 10.56 2.90 -14.23
CA ASN A 1 9.53 3.59 -13.42
C ASN A 1 8.42 2.58 -13.16
N PRO A 2 8.10 2.20 -11.90
CA PRO A 2 7.07 1.19 -11.62
C PRO A 2 5.65 1.64 -11.99
N SER A 3 5.48 2.91 -12.35
CA SER A 3 4.24 3.49 -12.88
C SER A 3 4.20 3.51 -14.42
N ASP A 4 5.25 3.04 -15.12
CA ASP A 4 5.21 2.90 -16.58
C ASP A 4 4.58 1.55 -16.95
N PRO A 5 3.40 1.52 -17.58
CA PRO A 5 2.72 0.27 -17.96
C PRO A 5 3.56 -0.63 -18.87
N LYS A 6 4.49 -0.07 -19.65
CA LYS A 6 5.39 -0.84 -20.51
C LYS A 6 6.43 -1.63 -19.71
N GLN A 7 6.81 -1.13 -18.53
CA GLN A 7 7.78 -1.76 -17.65
C GLN A 7 7.12 -2.57 -16.53
N ASN A 8 5.86 -2.27 -16.21
CA ASN A 8 5.06 -2.95 -15.19
C ASN A 8 3.68 -3.33 -15.75
N PRO A 9 3.55 -4.50 -16.41
CA PRO A 9 2.28 -4.95 -16.98
C PRO A 9 1.21 -5.25 -15.92
N LEU A 10 1.59 -5.44 -14.65
CA LEU A 10 0.65 -5.60 -13.52
C LEU A 10 -0.01 -4.28 -13.09
N ASN A 11 0.49 -3.15 -13.58
CA ASN A 11 -0.06 -1.82 -13.37
C ASN A 11 -0.45 -1.18 -14.72
N PRO A 12 -1.49 -1.70 -15.40
CA PRO A 12 -1.86 -1.24 -16.75
C PRO A 12 -2.34 0.21 -16.78
N LYS A 13 -2.80 0.73 -15.63
CA LYS A 13 -3.23 2.11 -15.46
C LYS A 13 -2.09 3.09 -15.17
N GLY A 14 -0.85 2.59 -15.02
CA GLY A 14 0.31 3.41 -14.73
C GLY A 14 0.18 4.20 -13.42
N LEU A 15 -0.50 3.62 -12.44
CA LEU A 15 -0.73 4.28 -11.15
C LEU A 15 0.59 4.52 -10.45
N LYS A 16 0.71 5.66 -9.78
CA LYS A 16 1.81 5.92 -8.85
C LYS A 16 1.55 5.18 -7.52
N PRO A 17 2.59 4.86 -6.73
CA PRO A 17 2.42 4.17 -5.44
C PRO A 17 1.42 4.86 -4.49
N CYS A 18 1.36 6.19 -4.48
CA CYS A 18 0.41 6.96 -3.67
C CYS A 18 -1.07 6.75 -4.05
N CYS A 19 -1.36 6.31 -5.28
CA CYS A 19 -2.72 6.15 -5.81
C CYS A 19 -3.07 4.69 -6.13
N ALA A 20 -2.14 3.76 -5.97
CA ALA A 20 -2.30 2.36 -6.35
C ALA A 20 -3.33 1.61 -5.49
N CYS A 21 -3.37 1.92 -4.18
CA CYS A 21 -4.12 1.17 -3.18
C CYS A 21 -4.86 2.11 -2.21
N PRO A 22 -5.79 2.96 -2.68
CA PRO A 22 -6.38 4.02 -1.86
C PRO A 22 -7.17 3.47 -0.66
N GLN A 23 -7.90 2.37 -0.83
CA GLN A 23 -8.71 1.77 0.23
C GLN A 23 -7.86 1.19 1.36
N THR A 24 -6.88 0.34 1.03
CA THR A 24 -5.99 -0.26 2.05
C THR A 24 -5.02 0.76 2.64
N LYS A 25 -4.63 1.79 1.88
CA LYS A 25 -3.87 2.92 2.41
C LYS A 25 -4.68 3.67 3.46
N SER A 26 -5.94 4.03 3.17
CA SER A 26 -6.80 4.75 4.13
C SER A 26 -6.98 3.93 5.40
N ALA A 27 -7.34 2.65 5.29
CA ALA A 27 -7.51 1.78 6.46
C ALA A 27 -6.24 1.67 7.32
N ARG A 28 -5.07 1.55 6.67
CA ARG A 28 -3.78 1.54 7.36
C ARG A 28 -3.48 2.88 8.02
N ASP A 29 -3.65 3.99 7.31
CA ASP A 29 -3.39 5.33 7.87
C ASP A 29 -4.33 5.61 9.05
N ASP A 30 -5.63 5.30 8.92
CA ASP A 30 -6.62 5.44 10.00
C ASP A 30 -6.28 4.56 11.21
N CYS A 31 -5.73 3.37 11.00
CA CYS A 31 -5.26 2.52 12.09
C CYS A 31 -4.05 3.14 12.81
N PHE A 32 -3.05 3.61 12.06
CA PHE A 32 -1.85 4.22 12.62
C PHE A 32 -2.13 5.53 13.35
N LEU A 33 -3.14 6.29 12.94
CA LEU A 33 -3.57 7.52 13.64
C LEU A 33 -4.29 7.25 14.97
N LYS A 34 -4.81 6.03 15.19
CA LYS A 34 -5.55 5.67 16.41
C LYS A 34 -4.66 5.21 17.57
N TYR A 35 -3.43 4.81 17.29
CA TYR A 35 -2.51 4.24 18.27
C TYR A 35 -1.24 5.07 18.38
N ASP A 36 -0.59 5.00 19.53
CA ASP A 36 0.74 5.57 19.69
C ASP A 36 1.72 4.95 18.67
N PRO A 37 2.64 5.73 18.08
CA PRO A 37 3.57 5.23 17.06
C PRO A 37 4.40 4.02 17.51
N SER A 38 4.70 3.91 18.81
CA SER A 38 5.42 2.79 19.41
C SER A 38 4.63 1.48 19.44
N GLU A 39 3.30 1.55 19.37
CA GLU A 39 2.41 0.38 19.40
C GLU A 39 1.75 0.09 18.03
N ALA A 40 1.64 1.11 17.18
CA ALA A 40 0.91 1.06 15.92
C ALA A 40 1.41 -0.06 14.98
N GLU A 41 2.72 -0.30 14.90
CA GLU A 41 3.28 -1.35 14.04
C GLU A 41 2.74 -2.75 14.42
N GLY A 42 2.61 -3.04 15.71
CA GLY A 42 2.04 -4.29 16.21
C GLY A 42 0.52 -4.35 16.04
N LYS A 43 -0.18 -3.29 16.44
CA LYS A 43 -1.65 -3.24 16.43
C LYS A 43 -2.25 -3.15 15.02
N CYS A 44 -1.53 -2.56 14.07
CA CYS A 44 -1.97 -2.37 12.68
C CYS A 44 -1.32 -3.34 11.69
N LYS A 45 -0.68 -4.41 12.17
CA LYS A 45 0.03 -5.39 11.32
C LYS A 45 -0.84 -5.95 10.19
N GLN A 46 -2.12 -6.20 10.45
CA GLN A 46 -3.05 -6.70 9.42
C GLN A 46 -3.31 -5.65 8.34
N GLU A 47 -3.59 -4.40 8.71
CA GLU A 47 -3.83 -3.32 7.73
C GLU A 47 -2.59 -3.00 6.91
N LEU A 48 -1.42 -3.03 7.55
CA LEU A 48 -0.14 -2.91 6.87
C LEU A 48 0.07 -4.06 5.87
N ALA A 49 -0.19 -5.31 6.28
CA ALA A 49 -0.09 -6.46 5.40
C ALA A 49 -1.06 -6.38 4.21
N ASN A 50 -2.30 -5.93 4.42
CA ASN A 50 -3.29 -5.71 3.37
C ASN A 50 -2.79 -4.67 2.36
N HIS A 51 -2.20 -3.57 2.83
CA HIS A 51 -1.65 -2.53 1.98
C HIS A 51 -0.45 -3.02 1.14
N ILE A 52 0.48 -3.72 1.79
CA ILE A 52 1.64 -4.33 1.12
C ILE A 52 1.20 -5.35 0.07
N ALA A 53 0.22 -6.21 0.39
CA ALA A 53 -0.32 -7.20 -0.53
C ALA A 53 -0.92 -6.55 -1.78
N CYS A 54 -1.70 -5.48 -1.61
CA CYS A 54 -2.25 -4.72 -2.74
C CYS A 54 -1.13 -4.14 -3.63
N MET A 55 -0.12 -3.51 -3.03
CA MET A 55 1.00 -2.93 -3.79
C MET A 55 1.82 -4.00 -4.53
N ARG A 56 2.08 -5.15 -3.90
CA ARG A 56 2.78 -6.27 -4.54
C ARG A 56 1.96 -6.89 -5.68
N GLY A 57 0.64 -6.94 -5.56
CA GLY A 57 -0.26 -7.36 -6.63
C GLY A 57 -0.17 -6.50 -7.89
N LEU A 58 0.20 -5.22 -7.74
CA LEU A 58 0.45 -4.28 -8.83
C LEU A 58 1.92 -4.22 -9.25
N GLY A 59 2.78 -5.11 -8.75
CA GLY A 59 4.19 -5.19 -9.13
C GLY A 59 5.10 -4.15 -8.48
N PHE A 60 4.65 -3.40 -7.47
CA PHE A 60 5.52 -2.51 -6.70
C PHE A 60 6.42 -3.31 -5.75
N LYS A 61 7.71 -2.95 -5.68
CA LYS A 61 8.67 -3.51 -4.71
C LYS A 61 8.62 -2.69 -3.42
N VAL A 62 7.95 -3.24 -2.40
CA VAL A 62 7.78 -2.69 -1.05
C VAL A 62 8.08 -3.71 0.04
#